data_AF-A0A841C4L0-F1
#
_entry.id   AF-A0A841C4L0-F1
#
_cell.length_a   1.000
_cell.length_b   1.000
_cell.length_c   1.000
_cell.angle_alpha   90.00
_cell.angle_beta   90.00
_cell.angle_gamma   90.00
#
_symmetry.space_group_name_H-M   'P 1'
#
loop_
_entity.id
_entity.type
_entity.pdbx_description
1 polymer ?
#
loop_
_entity_poly.entity_id
_entity_poly.type
_entity_poly.pdbx_seq_one_letter_code
_entity_poly.pdbx_strand_id
1 'polypeptide(L)'
;MQLNIHGTNLKIVGFIDNDIPGLPSFFNDNFHTYLAEGAATFDFTVNKFKKGVLQDYCQYLNEQSYISLNYNSRDYLFYVANLIDNDQFITLSCESLNLEMINENVNPFTSTTAQTIEWYIASMGILSYAKITLGINELSSLTKTLSYDSQDTKLARLLALVGDFGGEFEFITALNSDGTLQSITLNLYRANDGNQIQGVGKKRDDVTLFYGKNVVGIERQVDKTQIFNATTVTDSNDAVNWNASAWSVNNANGQEEFYKRAGSDTAYAPLSNVMYPSQTSSDSSDTWIRKDLSASATSADDLWAYALSQFKLYAYAIVTYVVTASSKLLSETVGNGTPLAIGDTIIIQDDNFPSGLILSARVSEMQISFSNPANNVITFSNFTKLQSQVSDDLISQMNALVDAATPYRCEVWTTNGTSFKNGTGSTELQAHVFKGSDVTEVTPDTIQWIADGTPISSGNGGNSPNLTVNASEIFQKSVISYQATFGTRTYNSPDITMLDVSDGTSPINLVIESSNGYQFKNNIINTVLTARLYQDNNEIDTDGTEFVYVWTKINADGAVDTTWNLQHQAGSKSITITNSDLQQRATFDCVATSLF
;
A
#
# COMPACT_ATOMS: atom_id res chain seq x y z
N MET A 1 28.38 17.65 21.15
CA MET A 1 27.31 17.82 20.12
C MET A 1 26.03 18.13 20.86
N GLN A 2 25.37 19.24 20.55
CA GLN A 2 24.13 19.64 21.18
C GLN A 2 22.92 19.08 20.43
N LEU A 3 22.00 18.44 21.15
CA LEU A 3 20.69 18.06 20.67
C LEU A 3 19.64 18.98 21.29
N ASN A 4 18.68 19.43 20.49
CA ASN A 4 17.52 20.16 20.97
C ASN A 4 16.33 19.21 21.08
N ILE A 5 15.64 19.24 22.23
CA ILE A 5 14.40 18.50 22.45
C ILE A 5 13.25 19.45 22.17
N HIS A 6 12.31 19.04 21.33
CA HIS A 6 11.13 19.81 20.97
C HIS A 6 9.87 19.12 21.46
N GLY A 7 8.90 19.92 21.91
CA GLY A 7 7.55 19.45 22.17
C GLY A 7 6.70 19.30 20.89
N THR A 8 5.43 18.96 21.05
CA THR A 8 4.47 18.74 19.94
C THR A 8 4.22 19.97 19.06
N ASN A 9 4.54 21.17 19.54
CA ASN A 9 4.46 22.42 18.78
C ASN A 9 5.80 22.80 18.09
N LEU A 10 6.77 21.88 18.07
CA LEU A 10 8.13 22.06 17.56
C LEU A 10 8.96 23.15 18.27
N LYS A 11 8.47 23.70 19.40
CA LYS A 11 9.27 24.60 20.23
C LYS A 11 10.25 23.80 21.06
N ILE A 12 11.44 24.35 21.23
CA ILE A 12 12.47 23.77 22.08
C ILE A 12 12.00 23.80 23.54
N VAL A 13 12.04 22.63 24.19
CA VAL A 13 11.67 22.42 25.60
C VAL A 13 12.86 21.93 26.43
N GLY A 14 13.97 21.53 25.81
CA GLY A 14 15.16 21.08 26.50
C GLY A 14 16.37 20.91 25.57
N PHE A 15 17.51 20.65 26.18
CA PHE A 15 18.79 20.44 25.50
C PHE A 15 19.49 19.23 26.08
N ILE A 16 20.24 18.50 25.25
CA ILE A 16 21.15 17.42 25.64
C ILE A 16 22.52 17.78 25.06
N ASP A 17 23.57 17.75 25.89
CA ASP A 17 24.93 17.92 25.41
C ASP A 17 25.92 17.22 26.37
N ASN A 18 26.75 16.35 25.82
CA ASN A 18 27.76 15.60 26.58
C ASN A 18 28.87 16.50 27.13
N ASP A 19 29.12 17.65 26.50
CA ASP A 19 30.25 18.52 26.81
C ASP A 19 29.87 19.65 27.79
N ILE A 20 28.57 19.86 28.04
CA ILE A 20 28.07 20.95 28.90
C ILE A 20 27.70 20.42 30.29
N PRO A 21 28.44 20.80 31.35
CA PRO A 21 28.13 20.37 32.71
C PRO A 21 26.72 20.78 33.14
N GLY A 22 25.93 19.79 33.58
CA GLY A 22 24.58 20.01 34.10
C GLY A 22 23.49 19.70 33.09
N LEU A 23 23.79 19.65 31.79
CA LEU A 23 22.87 19.09 30.81
C LEU A 23 22.86 17.55 30.86
N PRO A 24 21.78 16.93 30.36
CA PRO A 24 21.73 15.50 30.09
C PRO A 24 22.81 15.09 29.08
N SER A 25 23.32 13.87 29.23
CA SER A 25 24.25 13.25 28.29
C SER A 25 23.57 12.08 27.58
N PHE A 26 23.99 11.82 26.34
CA PHE A 26 23.56 10.70 25.51
C PHE A 26 24.74 9.78 25.16
N PHE A 27 24.45 8.52 24.86
CA PHE A 27 25.41 7.49 24.49
C PHE A 27 24.74 6.44 23.59
N ASN A 28 25.51 5.46 23.09
CA ASN A 28 25.04 4.48 22.11
C ASN A 28 24.35 5.14 20.92
N ASP A 29 24.94 6.25 20.45
CA ASP A 29 24.32 7.08 19.43
C ASP A 29 24.79 6.70 18.02
N ASN A 30 23.87 6.82 17.07
CA ASN A 30 24.13 6.60 15.65
C ASN A 30 23.33 7.61 14.81
N PHE A 31 24.02 8.62 14.28
CA PHE A 31 23.50 9.50 13.25
C PHE A 31 23.83 8.93 11.88
N HIS A 32 22.82 8.42 11.19
CA HIS A 32 22.96 7.77 9.89
C HIS A 32 22.37 8.67 8.80
N THR A 33 23.10 8.89 7.71
CA THR A 33 22.61 9.61 6.53
C THR A 33 22.64 8.72 5.29
N TYR A 34 21.58 8.78 4.48
CA TYR A 34 21.40 7.93 3.30
C TYR A 34 21.25 8.78 2.04
N LEU A 35 22.05 8.46 1.02
CA LEU A 35 22.01 9.19 -0.26
C LEU A 35 20.75 8.89 -1.07
N ALA A 36 20.34 7.61 -1.14
CA ALA A 36 19.29 7.17 -2.06
C ALA A 36 17.91 7.73 -1.68
N GLU A 37 17.61 7.79 -0.37
CA GLU A 37 16.34 8.25 0.17
C GLU A 37 16.34 9.75 0.49
N GLY A 38 17.51 10.39 0.43
CA GLY A 38 17.71 11.76 0.91
C GLY A 38 17.37 11.93 2.39
N ALA A 39 17.45 10.85 3.18
CA ALA A 39 16.94 10.75 4.55
C ALA A 39 18.07 10.54 5.57
N ALA A 40 17.72 10.67 6.85
CA ALA A 40 18.62 10.40 7.96
C ALA A 40 17.86 9.80 9.15
N THR A 41 18.59 9.03 9.96
CA THR A 41 18.13 8.56 11.27
C THR A 41 19.07 9.04 12.37
N PHE A 42 18.54 9.15 13.59
CA PHE A 42 19.35 9.42 14.75
C PHE A 42 18.86 8.64 15.95
N ASP A 43 19.60 7.59 16.28
CA ASP A 43 19.30 6.73 17.43
C ASP A 43 20.22 7.10 18.59
N PHE A 44 19.70 7.14 19.82
CA PHE A 44 20.52 7.39 21.00
C PHE A 44 19.86 6.96 22.31
N THR A 45 20.66 6.79 23.35
CA THR A 45 20.21 6.44 24.71
C THR A 45 20.58 7.53 25.72
N VAL A 46 19.71 7.78 26.69
CA VAL A 46 19.93 8.69 27.83
C VAL A 46 19.74 7.99 29.18
N ASN A 47 20.38 8.53 30.22
CA ASN A 47 20.26 8.04 31.60
C ASN A 47 19.13 8.73 32.37
N LYS A 48 18.15 7.97 32.88
CA LYS A 48 17.04 8.56 33.66
C LYS A 48 17.49 9.15 35.00
N PHE A 49 18.55 8.59 35.59
CA PHE A 49 18.99 8.95 36.94
C PHE A 49 20.39 9.57 36.95
N LYS A 50 20.56 10.61 37.77
CA LYS A 50 21.87 11.17 38.12
C LYS A 50 22.03 11.17 39.63
N LYS A 51 23.02 10.44 40.14
CA LYS A 51 23.24 10.23 41.59
C LYS A 51 21.97 9.74 42.33
N GLY A 52 21.22 8.84 41.69
CA GLY A 52 20.01 8.23 42.27
C GLY A 52 18.74 9.09 42.20
N VAL A 53 18.79 10.27 41.55
CA VAL A 53 17.62 11.15 41.39
C VAL A 53 17.12 11.08 39.95
N LEU A 54 15.82 10.81 39.76
CA LEU A 54 15.17 10.85 38.44
C LEU A 54 15.27 12.27 37.88
N GLN A 55 15.66 12.39 36.63
CA GLN A 55 15.91 13.69 36.00
C GLN A 55 14.67 14.21 35.28
N ASP A 56 14.32 15.48 35.52
CA ASP A 56 13.09 16.10 34.99
C ASP A 56 13.02 16.10 33.46
N TYR A 57 14.15 16.11 32.75
CA TYR A 57 14.17 16.13 31.29
C TYR A 57 13.56 14.86 30.66
N CYS A 58 13.47 13.75 31.42
CA CYS A 58 12.90 12.50 30.94
C CYS A 58 11.44 12.68 30.49
N GLN A 59 10.70 13.61 31.09
CA GLN A 59 9.31 13.89 30.71
C GLN A 59 9.17 14.44 29.27
N TYR A 60 10.26 15.02 28.74
CA TYR A 60 10.30 15.61 27.40
C TYR A 60 10.89 14.64 26.35
N LEU A 61 11.23 13.41 26.73
CA LEU A 61 11.72 12.38 25.82
C LEU A 61 10.66 11.29 25.72
N ASN A 62 9.68 11.52 24.86
CA ASN A 62 8.52 10.65 24.65
C ASN A 62 8.21 10.50 23.15
N GLU A 63 7.23 9.66 22.81
CA GLU A 63 6.83 9.33 21.44
C GLU A 63 6.32 10.52 20.62
N GLN A 64 5.99 11.64 21.27
CA GLN A 64 5.48 12.86 20.63
C GLN A 64 6.57 13.94 20.46
N SER A 65 7.78 13.63 20.89
CA SER A 65 8.89 14.56 20.89
C SER A 65 9.55 14.63 19.50
N TYR A 66 10.23 15.75 19.24
CA TYR A 66 11.14 15.85 18.10
C TYR A 66 12.54 16.20 18.59
N ILE A 67 13.54 15.76 17.84
CA ILE A 67 14.94 16.03 18.13
C ILE A 67 15.51 16.81 16.96
N SER A 68 16.26 17.88 17.22
CA SER A 68 17.06 18.54 16.17
C SER A 68 18.51 18.66 16.54
N LEU A 69 19.36 18.69 15.51
CA LEU A 69 20.79 18.95 15.60
C LEU A 69 21.24 19.74 14.37
N ASN A 70 22.33 20.49 14.52
CA ASN A 70 23.01 21.10 13.39
C ASN A 70 24.35 20.39 13.18
N TYR A 71 24.55 19.84 12.00
CA TYR A 71 25.78 19.14 11.64
C TYR A 71 26.28 19.63 10.28
N ASN A 72 27.56 20.02 10.21
CA ASN A 72 28.17 20.60 9.00
C ASN A 72 27.32 21.72 8.37
N SER A 73 26.78 22.60 9.21
CA SER A 73 25.92 23.73 8.80
C SER A 73 24.62 23.31 8.12
N ARG A 74 24.15 22.08 8.33
CA ARG A 74 22.83 21.60 7.95
C ARG A 74 22.00 21.32 9.20
N ASP A 75 20.76 21.79 9.18
CA ASP A 75 19.78 21.44 10.21
C ASP A 75 19.18 20.07 9.89
N TYR A 76 19.01 19.28 10.94
CA TYR A 76 18.25 18.04 10.90
C TYR A 76 17.16 18.11 11.96
N LEU A 77 15.96 17.67 11.59
CA LEU A 77 14.82 17.54 12.49
C LEU A 77 14.31 16.12 12.36
N PHE A 78 14.17 15.44 13.49
CA PHE A 78 13.73 14.05 13.56
C PHE A 78 12.49 13.94 14.44
N TYR A 79 11.53 13.14 14.03
CA TYR A 79 10.47 12.67 14.93
C TYR A 79 10.92 11.38 15.64
N VAL A 80 10.34 11.09 16.80
CA VAL A 80 10.59 9.82 17.50
C VAL A 80 9.73 8.71 16.88
N ALA A 81 10.36 7.82 16.14
CA ALA A 81 9.69 6.68 15.49
C ALA A 81 9.47 5.52 16.45
N ASN A 82 10.45 5.25 17.32
CA ASN A 82 10.36 4.22 18.34
C ASN A 82 11.00 4.70 19.64
N LEU A 83 10.47 4.23 20.77
CA LEU A 83 10.94 4.56 22.10
C LEU A 83 10.91 3.33 23.00
N ILE A 84 12.05 3.05 23.63
CA ILE A 84 12.19 2.02 24.66
C ILE A 84 12.50 2.72 25.98
N ASP A 85 11.57 2.70 26.92
CA ASP A 85 11.74 3.24 28.27
C ASP A 85 11.74 2.10 29.30
N ASN A 86 12.85 1.98 30.06
CA ASN A 86 12.99 1.00 31.12
C ASN A 86 13.38 1.67 32.46
N ASP A 87 13.71 0.87 33.47
CA ASP A 87 14.00 1.38 34.82
C ASP A 87 15.18 2.36 34.88
N GLN A 88 16.08 2.36 33.90
CA GLN A 88 17.33 3.11 33.93
C GLN A 88 17.53 4.04 32.73
N PHE A 89 16.96 3.71 31.58
CA PHE A 89 17.29 4.32 30.31
C PHE A 89 16.06 4.64 29.47
N ILE A 90 16.17 5.67 28.63
CA ILE A 90 15.29 5.91 27.50
C ILE A 90 16.15 5.79 26.24
N THR A 91 15.77 4.92 25.32
CA THR A 91 16.37 4.80 23.99
C THR A 91 15.37 5.30 22.96
N LEU A 92 15.80 6.22 22.12
CA LEU A 92 15.00 6.82 21.07
C LEU A 92 15.57 6.38 19.73
N SER A 93 14.70 5.92 18.83
CA SER A 93 15.01 5.80 17.41
C SER A 93 14.24 6.86 16.64
N CYS A 94 14.96 7.70 15.90
CA CYS A 94 14.39 8.90 15.29
C CYS A 94 14.65 8.96 13.80
N GLU A 95 13.70 9.52 13.05
CA GLU A 95 13.71 9.58 11.58
C GLU A 95 13.49 11.01 11.07
N SER A 96 14.21 11.41 10.02
CA SER A 96 14.20 12.79 9.51
C SER A 96 13.11 13.09 8.48
N LEU A 97 12.61 12.07 7.80
CA LEU A 97 11.48 12.22 6.89
C LEU A 97 10.21 12.41 7.71
N ASN A 98 9.21 13.08 7.15
CA ASN A 98 7.94 13.20 7.86
C ASN A 98 7.04 11.98 7.61
N LEU A 99 6.09 11.78 8.53
CA LEU A 99 5.14 10.68 8.45
C LEU A 99 4.24 10.73 7.20
N GLU A 100 4.05 11.91 6.61
CA GLU A 100 3.36 12.07 5.32
C GLU A 100 4.06 11.29 4.20
N MET A 101 5.38 11.48 4.06
CA MET A 101 6.14 10.79 3.01
C MET A 101 6.22 9.27 3.27
N ILE A 102 6.32 8.87 4.53
CA ILE A 102 6.58 7.48 4.91
C ILE A 102 5.29 6.65 4.96
N ASN A 103 4.20 7.18 5.50
CA ASN A 103 3.00 6.39 5.82
C ASN A 103 1.80 6.66 4.89
N GLU A 104 1.72 7.81 4.21
CA GLU A 104 0.62 8.04 3.27
C GLU A 104 0.92 7.45 1.90
N ASN A 105 -0.15 6.96 1.27
CA ASN A 105 -0.10 6.35 -0.04
C ASN A 105 -0.59 7.28 -1.15
N VAL A 106 -0.06 7.06 -2.35
CA VAL A 106 -0.59 7.57 -3.61
C VAL A 106 -1.11 6.42 -4.46
N ASN A 107 -2.23 6.64 -5.12
CA ASN A 107 -2.91 5.62 -5.92
C ASN A 107 -2.15 5.32 -7.23
N PRO A 108 -2.51 4.20 -7.90
CA PRO A 108 -2.11 3.97 -9.28
C PRO A 108 -2.38 5.20 -10.15
N PHE A 109 -1.44 5.52 -11.03
CA PHE A 109 -1.49 6.75 -11.83
C PHE A 109 -0.91 6.51 -13.21
N THR A 110 -1.61 6.97 -14.25
CA THR A 110 -1.14 6.85 -15.64
C THR A 110 -1.30 8.19 -16.35
N SER A 111 -0.23 8.63 -17.01
CA SER A 111 -0.32 9.71 -18.01
C SER A 111 -0.35 9.12 -19.41
N THR A 112 -1.25 9.64 -20.25
CA THR A 112 -1.32 9.28 -21.67
C THR A 112 -0.47 10.18 -22.57
N THR A 113 0.21 11.17 -21.99
CA THR A 113 1.05 12.14 -22.70
C THR A 113 2.38 12.33 -21.97
N ALA A 114 3.40 12.81 -22.67
CA ALA A 114 4.69 13.12 -22.06
C ALA A 114 4.55 14.34 -21.13
N GLN A 115 4.97 14.19 -19.88
CA GLN A 115 4.84 15.21 -18.83
C GLN A 115 6.15 15.41 -18.08
N THR A 116 6.33 16.59 -17.47
CA THR A 116 7.50 16.90 -16.65
C THR A 116 7.42 16.23 -15.27
N ILE A 117 8.56 16.09 -14.59
CA ILE A 117 8.57 15.54 -13.23
C ILE A 117 7.74 16.39 -12.26
N GLU A 118 7.73 17.72 -12.42
CA GLU A 118 6.94 18.63 -11.60
C GLU A 118 5.44 18.36 -11.75
N TRP A 119 5.00 18.12 -12.99
CA TRP A 119 3.61 17.79 -13.27
C TRP A 119 3.20 16.47 -12.62
N TYR A 120 4.07 15.46 -12.64
CA TYR A 120 3.81 14.18 -11.96
C TYR A 120 3.74 14.33 -10.44
N ILE A 121 4.68 15.04 -9.83
CA ILE A 121 4.69 15.35 -8.40
C ILE A 121 3.38 16.02 -7.98
N ALA A 122 2.93 17.02 -8.75
CA ALA A 122 1.70 17.74 -8.47
C ALA A 122 0.45 16.87 -8.69
N SER A 123 0.41 16.13 -9.80
CA SER A 123 -0.78 15.37 -10.23
C SER A 123 -1.05 14.14 -9.37
N MET A 124 0.01 13.48 -8.87
CA MET A 124 -0.10 12.39 -7.90
C MET A 124 -0.22 12.89 -6.46
N GLY A 125 -0.02 14.20 -6.21
CA GLY A 125 -0.05 14.77 -4.87
C GLY A 125 1.08 14.26 -3.96
N ILE A 126 2.23 13.92 -4.52
CA ILE A 126 3.35 13.28 -3.79
C ILE A 126 3.81 14.13 -2.61
N LEU A 127 3.87 15.46 -2.77
CA LEU A 127 4.32 16.39 -1.73
C LEU A 127 3.16 17.05 -0.97
N SER A 128 1.92 16.69 -1.29
CA SER A 128 0.74 17.28 -0.66
C SER A 128 0.75 17.01 0.84
N TYR A 129 0.49 18.05 1.63
CA TYR A 129 0.46 18.05 3.09
C TYR A 129 1.79 17.77 3.81
N ALA A 130 2.82 17.33 3.08
CA ALA A 130 4.15 17.04 3.63
C ALA A 130 4.96 18.29 4.05
N LYS A 131 4.47 19.52 3.81
CA LYS A 131 5.25 20.76 4.04
C LYS A 131 6.61 20.78 3.32
N ILE A 132 6.71 20.03 2.22
CA ILE A 132 7.87 19.99 1.34
C ILE A 132 7.59 20.86 0.12
N THR A 133 8.55 21.69 -0.26
CA THR A 133 8.50 22.48 -1.49
C THR A 133 9.59 22.04 -2.45
N LEU A 134 9.35 22.17 -3.75
CA LEU A 134 10.37 21.90 -4.75
C LEU A 134 11.40 23.04 -4.78
N GLY A 135 12.68 22.68 -4.78
CA GLY A 135 13.81 23.59 -4.86
C GLY A 135 14.51 23.51 -6.21
N ILE A 136 15.81 23.18 -6.19
CA ILE A 136 16.59 22.95 -7.41
C ILE A 136 15.94 21.82 -8.21
N ASN A 137 15.82 21.98 -9.53
CA ASN A 137 15.29 20.96 -10.41
C ASN A 137 16.06 20.87 -11.74
N GLU A 138 17.11 20.05 -11.75
CA GLU A 138 17.91 19.79 -12.95
C GLU A 138 17.22 18.85 -13.96
N LEU A 139 16.08 18.28 -13.59
CA LEU A 139 15.27 17.37 -14.41
C LEU A 139 14.13 18.09 -15.14
N SER A 140 13.95 19.39 -14.87
CA SER A 140 12.81 20.21 -15.34
C SER A 140 12.61 20.22 -16.86
N SER A 141 13.68 20.07 -17.65
CA SER A 141 13.60 20.04 -19.11
C SER A 141 13.19 18.69 -19.71
N LEU A 142 13.17 17.63 -18.89
CA LEU A 142 12.83 16.28 -19.34
C LEU A 142 11.31 16.06 -19.29
N THR A 143 10.80 15.28 -20.23
CA THR A 143 9.41 14.82 -20.23
C THR A 143 9.34 13.31 -20.45
N LYS A 144 8.44 12.63 -19.74
CA LYS A 144 8.25 11.17 -19.81
C LYS A 144 6.76 10.82 -19.86
N THR A 145 6.43 9.69 -20.49
CA THR A 145 5.09 9.08 -20.43
C THR A 145 5.18 7.83 -19.56
N LEU A 146 4.77 7.98 -18.31
CA LEU A 146 4.88 6.97 -17.23
C LEU A 146 3.49 6.49 -16.77
N SER A 147 3.48 5.25 -16.29
CA SER A 147 2.35 4.56 -15.67
C SER A 147 2.84 3.81 -14.44
N TYR A 148 2.06 3.90 -13.36
CA TYR A 148 2.24 3.16 -12.11
C TYR A 148 0.93 2.44 -11.80
N ASP A 149 0.99 1.12 -11.65
CA ASP A 149 -0.17 0.23 -11.50
C ASP A 149 -0.46 -0.17 -10.05
N SER A 150 0.48 0.05 -9.13
CA SER A 150 0.33 -0.16 -7.69
C SER A 150 -0.05 1.11 -6.93
N GLN A 151 -0.58 0.91 -5.72
CA GLN A 151 -0.59 1.94 -4.68
C GLN A 151 0.73 1.83 -3.91
N ASP A 152 1.46 2.94 -3.77
CA ASP A 152 2.73 2.99 -3.05
C ASP A 152 2.73 4.13 -2.04
N THR A 153 3.64 4.10 -1.07
CA THR A 153 3.87 5.25 -0.19
C THR A 153 4.36 6.45 -1.01
N LYS A 154 4.11 7.67 -0.53
CA LYS A 154 4.57 8.91 -1.20
C LYS A 154 6.09 8.90 -1.44
N LEU A 155 6.88 8.42 -0.48
CA LEU A 155 8.33 8.27 -0.63
C LEU A 155 8.71 7.25 -1.71
N ALA A 156 8.10 6.07 -1.70
CA ALA A 156 8.37 5.03 -2.68
C ALA A 156 8.02 5.51 -4.11
N ARG A 157 6.88 6.20 -4.27
CA ARG A 157 6.52 6.80 -5.55
C ARG A 157 7.49 7.91 -5.97
N LEU A 158 7.97 8.73 -5.04
CA LEU A 158 8.98 9.76 -5.34
C LEU A 158 10.28 9.13 -5.83
N LEU A 159 10.78 8.10 -5.15
CA LEU A 159 11.99 7.35 -5.52
C LEU A 159 11.86 6.79 -6.95
N ALA A 160 10.77 6.09 -7.24
CA ALA A 160 10.50 5.55 -8.57
C ALA A 160 10.45 6.65 -9.63
N LEU A 161 9.70 7.73 -9.37
CA LEU A 161 9.56 8.85 -10.29
C LEU A 161 10.89 9.55 -10.58
N VAL A 162 11.68 9.86 -9.57
CA VAL A 162 13.00 10.49 -9.77
C VAL A 162 13.93 9.55 -10.52
N GLY A 163 13.88 8.25 -10.22
CA GLY A 163 14.62 7.21 -10.95
C GLY A 163 14.24 7.13 -12.43
N ASP A 164 12.95 7.15 -12.77
CA ASP A 164 12.44 7.12 -14.16
C ASP A 164 12.90 8.34 -14.99
N PHE A 165 13.13 9.46 -14.32
CA PHE A 165 13.70 10.67 -14.90
C PHE A 165 15.23 10.67 -14.93
N GLY A 166 15.89 9.60 -14.46
CA GLY A 166 17.34 9.49 -14.39
C GLY A 166 17.96 10.49 -13.42
N GLY A 167 17.29 10.71 -12.29
CA GLY A 167 17.66 11.70 -11.29
C GLY A 167 18.05 11.11 -9.94
N GLU A 168 18.44 12.02 -9.06
CA GLU A 168 18.67 11.82 -7.63
C GLU A 168 18.09 13.02 -6.88
N PHE A 169 17.94 12.92 -5.57
CA PHE A 169 17.38 14.02 -4.78
C PHE A 169 17.96 14.09 -3.38
N GLU A 170 17.78 15.25 -2.74
CA GLU A 170 18.01 15.43 -1.31
C GLU A 170 16.90 16.28 -0.70
N PHE A 171 16.62 16.06 0.59
CA PHE A 171 15.79 16.96 1.38
C PHE A 171 16.67 17.91 2.19
N ILE A 172 16.33 19.20 2.15
CA ILE A 172 16.98 20.25 2.92
C ILE A 172 16.01 20.80 3.94
N THR A 173 16.28 20.50 5.21
CA THR A 173 15.54 21.04 6.35
C THR A 173 16.13 22.38 6.74
N ALA A 174 15.27 23.36 6.98
CA ALA A 174 15.62 24.64 7.58
C ALA A 174 14.77 24.86 8.83
N LEU A 175 15.41 25.26 9.93
CA LEU A 175 14.74 25.59 11.18
C LEU A 175 14.80 27.10 11.45
N ASN A 176 13.75 27.61 12.08
CA ASN A 176 13.77 28.95 12.65
C ASN A 176 14.72 28.99 13.86
N SER A 177 15.15 30.18 14.28
CA SER A 177 16.02 30.37 15.44
C SER A 177 15.43 29.85 16.77
N ASP A 178 14.12 29.64 16.82
CA ASP A 178 13.41 29.07 17.97
C ASP A 178 13.21 27.53 17.88
N GLY A 179 13.81 26.91 16.87
CA GLY A 179 13.77 25.46 16.60
C GLY A 179 12.54 24.97 15.84
N THR A 180 11.55 25.82 15.57
CA THR A 180 10.39 25.40 14.78
C THR A 180 10.75 25.16 13.32
N LEU A 181 10.08 24.20 12.67
CA LEU A 181 10.28 23.92 11.25
C LEU A 181 9.94 25.16 10.40
N GLN A 182 10.91 25.63 9.62
CA GLN A 182 10.70 26.72 8.65
C GLN A 182 10.24 26.15 7.30
N SER A 183 11.01 25.21 6.75
CA SER A 183 10.72 24.58 5.47
C SER A 183 11.47 23.26 5.32
N ILE A 184 10.92 22.36 4.50
CA ILE A 184 11.66 21.25 3.92
C ILE A 184 11.68 21.46 2.40
N THR A 185 12.85 21.43 1.78
CA THR A 185 13.01 21.63 0.34
C THR A 185 13.51 20.35 -0.31
N LEU A 186 12.78 19.86 -1.32
CA LEU A 186 13.22 18.77 -2.19
C LEU A 186 14.02 19.34 -3.35
N ASN A 187 15.31 19.03 -3.41
CA ASN A 187 16.14 19.33 -4.58
C ASN A 187 16.26 18.09 -5.45
N LEU A 188 16.09 18.26 -6.76
CA LEU A 188 16.20 17.22 -7.79
C LEU A 188 17.43 17.50 -8.67
N TYR A 189 18.30 16.51 -8.79
CA TYR A 189 19.52 16.54 -9.58
C TYR A 189 19.48 15.47 -10.66
N ARG A 190 20.30 15.65 -11.71
CA ARG A 190 20.58 14.54 -12.63
C ARG A 190 21.42 13.49 -11.89
N ALA A 191 21.14 12.21 -12.12
CA ALA A 191 21.90 11.14 -11.48
C ALA A 191 23.38 11.21 -11.84
N ASN A 192 24.24 10.86 -10.88
CA ASN A 192 25.69 10.84 -11.09
C ASN A 192 26.04 9.91 -12.26
N ASP A 193 26.83 10.40 -13.22
CA ASP A 193 27.22 9.63 -14.41
C ASP A 193 28.66 9.08 -14.35
N GLY A 194 29.34 9.25 -13.19
CA GLY A 194 30.73 8.91 -12.99
C GLY A 194 31.72 9.76 -13.80
N ASN A 195 31.27 10.84 -14.44
CA ASN A 195 32.07 11.66 -15.35
C ASN A 195 31.79 13.17 -15.17
N GLN A 196 30.78 13.71 -15.87
CA GLN A 196 30.49 15.15 -15.93
C GLN A 196 29.33 15.55 -15.00
N ILE A 197 28.45 14.61 -14.67
CA ILE A 197 27.28 14.83 -13.83
C ILE A 197 27.59 14.27 -12.44
N GLN A 198 27.58 15.15 -11.44
CA GLN A 198 27.87 14.79 -10.06
C GLN A 198 26.63 14.28 -9.30
N GLY A 199 25.43 14.73 -9.65
CA GLY A 199 24.25 14.53 -8.82
C GLY A 199 24.37 15.23 -7.46
N VAL A 200 23.78 14.63 -6.43
CA VAL A 200 23.89 15.12 -5.05
C VAL A 200 25.35 15.07 -4.56
N GLY A 201 25.77 16.06 -3.77
CA GLY A 201 27.13 16.18 -3.24
C GLY A 201 28.11 16.87 -4.19
N LYS A 202 29.41 16.73 -3.95
CA LYS A 202 30.47 17.40 -4.71
C LYS A 202 31.50 16.42 -5.26
N LYS A 203 32.03 16.73 -6.45
CA LYS A 203 33.24 16.07 -6.94
C LYS A 203 34.44 16.63 -6.18
N ARG A 204 35.09 15.79 -5.38
CA ARG A 204 36.20 16.12 -4.47
C ARG A 204 37.53 15.65 -5.06
N ASP A 205 37.90 16.23 -6.19
CA ASP A 205 39.21 15.97 -6.85
C ASP A 205 40.40 16.39 -5.96
N ASP A 206 40.14 17.17 -4.91
CA ASP A 206 41.11 17.56 -3.88
C ASP A 206 41.38 16.46 -2.83
N VAL A 207 40.61 15.37 -2.84
CA VAL A 207 40.71 14.29 -1.83
C VAL A 207 41.09 12.97 -2.50
N THR A 208 42.20 12.40 -2.05
CA THR A 208 42.59 11.02 -2.37
C THR A 208 42.80 10.24 -1.07
N LEU A 209 42.08 9.13 -0.92
CA LEU A 209 42.19 8.22 0.23
C LEU A 209 43.11 7.05 -0.12
N PHE A 210 43.96 6.65 0.82
CA PHE A 210 44.91 5.55 0.63
C PHE A 210 44.63 4.41 1.61
N TYR A 211 44.74 3.17 1.13
CA TYR A 211 44.78 1.98 1.98
C TYR A 211 45.90 2.07 3.02
N GLY A 212 45.62 1.64 4.25
CA GLY A 212 46.57 1.67 5.37
C GLY A 212 46.80 3.06 5.97
N LYS A 213 46.14 4.11 5.44
CA LYS A 213 46.09 5.45 6.04
C LYS A 213 44.66 5.81 6.42
N ASN A 214 43.84 6.04 5.40
CA ASN A 214 42.48 6.54 5.52
C ASN A 214 41.45 5.42 5.30
N VAL A 215 41.83 4.41 4.51
CA VAL A 215 41.03 3.22 4.23
C VAL A 215 41.58 2.05 5.01
N VAL A 216 40.69 1.36 5.73
CA VAL A 216 41.00 0.18 6.56
C VAL A 216 40.92 -1.10 5.74
N GLY A 217 39.95 -1.18 4.84
CA GLY A 217 39.70 -2.35 4.02
C GLY A 217 38.98 -2.00 2.72
N ILE A 218 39.30 -2.74 1.66
CA ILE A 218 38.55 -2.73 0.41
C ILE A 218 38.21 -4.18 0.07
N GLU A 219 36.92 -4.51 0.08
CA GLU A 219 36.43 -5.78 -0.43
C GLU A 219 35.98 -5.60 -1.87
N ARG A 220 36.44 -6.44 -2.79
CA ARG A 220 36.01 -6.44 -4.20
C ARG A 220 35.12 -7.65 -4.47
N GLN A 221 33.84 -7.40 -4.70
CA GLN A 221 32.86 -8.41 -5.10
C GLN A 221 32.64 -8.36 -6.62
N VAL A 222 32.50 -9.52 -7.25
CA VAL A 222 32.25 -9.65 -8.69
C VAL A 222 31.06 -10.57 -8.90
N ASP A 223 29.96 -10.03 -9.42
CA ASP A 223 28.77 -10.79 -9.77
C ASP A 223 28.59 -10.86 -11.30
N LYS A 224 28.32 -12.06 -11.81
CA LYS A 224 28.09 -12.35 -13.23
C LYS A 224 26.70 -12.92 -13.50
N THR A 225 25.86 -13.07 -12.47
CA THR A 225 24.58 -13.78 -12.55
C THR A 225 23.56 -13.11 -13.47
N GLN A 226 23.67 -11.79 -13.66
CA GLN A 226 22.72 -11.01 -14.45
C GLN A 226 23.23 -10.60 -15.84
N ILE A 227 24.39 -11.09 -16.26
CA ILE A 227 25.01 -10.63 -17.52
C ILE A 227 24.12 -10.96 -18.71
N PHE A 228 23.94 -9.98 -19.62
CA PHE A 228 23.47 -10.23 -20.97
C PHE A 228 24.19 -9.31 -21.96
N ASN A 229 24.46 -9.82 -23.16
CA ASN A 229 25.23 -9.13 -24.19
C ASN A 229 24.53 -9.07 -25.55
N ALA A 230 23.26 -9.50 -25.59
CA ALA A 230 22.34 -9.23 -26.67
C ALA A 230 20.94 -8.89 -26.10
N THR A 231 20.24 -7.93 -26.72
CA THR A 231 18.87 -7.57 -26.30
C THR A 231 18.04 -7.06 -27.47
N THR A 232 16.76 -7.42 -27.48
CA THR A 232 15.73 -6.70 -28.21
C THR A 232 14.90 -5.88 -27.21
N VAL A 233 14.74 -4.58 -27.47
CA VAL A 233 13.83 -3.71 -26.70
C VAL A 233 12.58 -3.47 -27.52
N THR A 234 11.42 -3.86 -26.97
CA THR A 234 10.11 -3.60 -27.57
C THR A 234 9.46 -2.41 -26.89
N ASP A 235 8.77 -1.57 -27.66
CA ASP A 235 7.91 -0.54 -27.09
C ASP A 235 6.72 -1.19 -26.38
N SER A 236 6.47 -0.84 -25.13
CA SER A 236 5.37 -1.39 -24.34
C SER A 236 3.99 -1.12 -24.96
N ASN A 237 3.87 -0.11 -25.82
CA ASN A 237 2.64 0.22 -26.55
C ASN A 237 2.61 -0.29 -27.99
N ASP A 238 3.65 -1.02 -28.42
CA ASP A 238 3.83 -1.56 -29.78
C ASP A 238 3.71 -0.49 -30.90
N ALA A 239 3.97 0.78 -30.58
CA ALA A 239 3.85 1.90 -31.51
C ALA A 239 5.17 2.26 -32.19
N VAL A 240 6.30 2.00 -31.51
CA VAL A 240 7.65 2.27 -32.00
C VAL A 240 8.36 0.98 -32.36
N ASN A 241 8.92 0.91 -33.56
CA ASN A 241 9.90 -0.11 -33.95
C ASN A 241 11.24 0.53 -34.29
N TRP A 242 12.32 -0.19 -34.02
CA TRP A 242 13.68 0.25 -34.30
C TRP A 242 14.39 -0.56 -35.39
N ASN A 243 13.71 -1.52 -36.04
CA ASN A 243 14.32 -2.48 -36.98
C ASN A 243 15.22 -1.78 -38.03
N ALA A 244 14.70 -0.73 -38.67
CA ALA A 244 15.38 0.01 -39.71
C ALA A 244 16.51 0.94 -39.21
N SER A 245 16.56 1.23 -37.90
CA SER A 245 17.53 2.15 -37.31
C SER A 245 18.87 1.45 -37.03
N ALA A 246 19.95 2.21 -36.94
CA ALA A 246 21.27 1.68 -36.62
C ALA A 246 22.01 2.62 -35.67
N TRP A 247 22.72 2.03 -34.72
CA TRP A 247 23.57 2.76 -33.78
C TRP A 247 24.86 1.97 -33.53
N SER A 248 25.92 2.70 -33.21
CA SER A 248 27.22 2.17 -32.84
C SER A 248 27.83 3.10 -31.80
N VAL A 249 28.31 2.53 -30.71
CA VAL A 249 28.99 3.26 -29.63
C VAL A 249 30.37 2.65 -29.49
N ASN A 250 31.40 3.48 -29.64
CA ASN A 250 32.78 3.08 -29.40
C ASN A 250 33.19 3.39 -27.95
N ASN A 251 34.04 2.55 -27.38
CA ASN A 251 34.70 2.85 -26.11
C ASN A 251 35.88 3.81 -26.29
N ALA A 252 36.55 4.15 -25.20
CA ALA A 252 37.68 5.09 -25.19
C ALA A 252 38.87 4.65 -26.07
N ASN A 253 38.98 3.35 -26.36
CA ASN A 253 40.03 2.80 -27.24
C ASN A 253 39.60 2.79 -28.72
N GLY A 254 38.42 3.34 -29.05
CA GLY A 254 37.87 3.36 -30.41
C GLY A 254 37.31 2.02 -30.86
N GLN A 255 37.16 1.03 -29.97
CA GLN A 255 36.56 -0.26 -30.29
C GLN A 255 35.04 -0.18 -30.15
N GLU A 256 34.31 -0.84 -31.05
CA GLU A 256 32.85 -0.87 -30.99
C GLU A 256 32.38 -1.67 -29.77
N GLU A 257 31.85 -0.95 -28.79
CA GLU A 257 31.44 -1.44 -27.47
C GLU A 257 30.02 -2.02 -27.55
N PHE A 258 29.11 -1.27 -28.18
CA PHE A 258 27.71 -1.63 -28.35
C PHE A 258 27.23 -1.24 -29.74
N TYR A 259 26.36 -2.06 -30.34
CA TYR A 259 25.74 -1.71 -31.61
C TYR A 259 24.35 -2.30 -31.80
N LYS A 260 23.63 -1.70 -32.74
CA LYS A 260 22.49 -2.30 -33.43
C LYS A 260 22.60 -1.97 -34.92
N ARG A 261 22.36 -2.95 -35.79
CA ARG A 261 22.38 -2.73 -37.25
C ARG A 261 20.96 -2.55 -37.79
N ALA A 262 20.85 -1.83 -38.90
CA ALA A 262 19.60 -1.72 -39.65
C ALA A 262 19.21 -3.08 -40.22
N GLY A 263 17.91 -3.40 -40.21
CA GLY A 263 17.37 -4.69 -40.62
C GLY A 263 17.42 -5.79 -39.55
N SER A 264 17.78 -5.45 -38.30
CA SER A 264 17.83 -6.37 -37.17
C SER A 264 17.17 -5.73 -35.94
N ASP A 265 16.39 -6.49 -35.19
CA ASP A 265 15.77 -6.02 -33.94
C ASP A 265 16.63 -6.26 -32.70
N THR A 266 17.84 -6.80 -32.86
CA THR A 266 18.72 -7.13 -31.74
C THR A 266 19.92 -6.20 -31.71
N ALA A 267 20.14 -5.61 -30.54
CA ALA A 267 21.35 -4.90 -30.19
C ALA A 267 22.35 -5.85 -29.52
N TYR A 268 23.63 -5.54 -29.61
CA TYR A 268 24.74 -6.41 -29.22
C TYR A 268 25.84 -5.65 -28.48
N ALA A 269 26.48 -6.35 -27.54
CA ALA A 269 27.69 -5.94 -26.82
C ALA A 269 28.85 -6.90 -27.16
N PRO A 270 29.51 -6.75 -28.32
CA PRO A 270 30.49 -7.74 -28.81
C PRO A 270 31.70 -7.94 -27.90
N LEU A 271 32.22 -6.89 -27.26
CA LEU A 271 33.36 -7.03 -26.36
C LEU A 271 32.99 -7.78 -25.07
N SER A 272 31.76 -7.60 -24.59
CA SER A 272 31.20 -8.42 -23.51
C SER A 272 31.10 -9.88 -23.91
N ASN A 273 30.60 -10.19 -25.11
CA ASN A 273 30.51 -11.58 -25.60
C ASN A 273 31.87 -12.28 -25.62
N VAL A 274 32.93 -11.58 -26.02
CA VAL A 274 34.30 -12.13 -25.95
C VAL A 274 34.72 -12.46 -24.51
N MET A 275 34.34 -11.65 -23.52
CA MET A 275 34.66 -11.88 -22.11
C MET A 275 33.74 -12.91 -21.42
N TYR A 276 32.48 -12.93 -21.81
CA TYR A 276 31.38 -13.68 -21.18
C TYR A 276 30.51 -14.34 -22.27
N PRO A 277 31.04 -15.32 -23.02
CA PRO A 277 30.24 -16.04 -23.99
C PRO A 277 29.21 -16.93 -23.27
N SER A 278 28.02 -17.08 -23.86
CA SER A 278 26.92 -17.89 -23.30
C SER A 278 27.28 -19.36 -23.14
N GLN A 279 28.25 -19.84 -23.91
CA GLN A 279 28.69 -21.22 -23.90
C GLN A 279 30.16 -21.34 -24.35
N THR A 280 30.86 -22.33 -23.82
CA THR A 280 32.31 -22.50 -23.99
C THR A 280 32.69 -23.42 -25.16
N SER A 281 31.72 -23.91 -25.95
CA SER A 281 32.01 -24.83 -27.05
C SER A 281 32.42 -24.08 -28.32
N SER A 282 33.43 -24.62 -29.03
CA SER A 282 33.95 -24.08 -30.28
C SER A 282 33.02 -24.24 -31.48
N ASP A 283 31.96 -25.05 -31.33
CA ASP A 283 31.19 -25.59 -32.47
C ASP A 283 29.79 -24.95 -32.57
N SER A 284 29.41 -24.10 -31.62
CA SER A 284 28.11 -23.42 -31.64
C SER A 284 28.23 -22.03 -32.27
N SER A 285 27.30 -21.74 -33.19
CA SER A 285 27.19 -20.44 -33.86
C SER A 285 26.61 -19.34 -32.98
N ASP A 286 26.02 -19.68 -31.82
CA ASP A 286 25.50 -18.71 -30.87
C ASP A 286 26.38 -18.65 -29.62
N THR A 287 26.90 -17.45 -29.36
CA THR A 287 27.74 -17.13 -28.18
C THR A 287 27.10 -16.04 -27.34
N TRP A 288 25.92 -15.55 -27.73
CA TRP A 288 25.27 -14.41 -27.10
C TRP A 288 24.41 -14.85 -25.91
N ILE A 289 24.47 -14.06 -24.84
CA ILE A 289 23.56 -14.14 -23.71
C ILE A 289 22.45 -13.13 -23.98
N ARG A 290 21.27 -13.61 -24.39
CA ARG A 290 20.15 -12.76 -24.80
C ARG A 290 19.15 -12.54 -23.67
N LYS A 291 18.77 -11.27 -23.46
CA LYS A 291 17.65 -10.87 -22.60
C LYS A 291 16.82 -9.81 -23.32
N ASP A 292 15.57 -10.10 -23.62
CA ASP A 292 14.67 -9.14 -24.26
C ASP A 292 13.95 -8.29 -23.21
N LEU A 293 13.72 -7.02 -23.53
CA LEU A 293 13.27 -5.99 -22.61
C LEU A 293 12.09 -5.22 -23.20
N SER A 294 11.33 -4.53 -22.35
CA SER A 294 10.23 -3.65 -22.75
C SER A 294 10.38 -2.28 -22.10
N ALA A 295 10.06 -1.22 -22.82
CA ALA A 295 10.07 0.17 -22.32
C ALA A 295 9.02 1.02 -23.04
N SER A 296 8.45 2.01 -22.34
CA SER A 296 7.62 3.04 -22.97
C SER A 296 8.51 3.95 -23.82
N ALA A 297 8.28 3.98 -25.14
CA ALA A 297 9.10 4.75 -26.08
C ALA A 297 8.25 5.64 -26.99
N THR A 298 8.79 6.81 -27.35
CA THR A 298 8.17 7.72 -28.33
C THR A 298 8.94 7.76 -29.65
N SER A 299 10.16 7.23 -29.66
CA SER A 299 11.06 7.18 -30.81
C SER A 299 11.99 5.97 -30.76
N ALA A 300 12.55 5.59 -31.91
CA ALA A 300 13.54 4.51 -31.97
C ALA A 300 14.82 4.85 -31.19
N ASP A 301 15.15 6.14 -31.04
CA ASP A 301 16.25 6.62 -30.20
C ASP A 301 15.98 6.38 -28.71
N ASP A 302 14.73 6.41 -28.24
CA ASP A 302 14.37 6.07 -26.86
C ASP A 302 14.65 4.59 -26.56
N LEU A 303 14.28 3.70 -27.50
CA LEU A 303 14.56 2.26 -27.39
C LEU A 303 16.07 1.99 -27.37
N TRP A 304 16.84 2.70 -28.21
CA TRP A 304 18.30 2.63 -28.19
C TRP A 304 18.91 3.16 -26.90
N ALA A 305 18.43 4.31 -26.40
CA ALA A 305 18.91 4.89 -25.14
C ALA A 305 18.66 3.93 -23.97
N TYR A 306 17.52 3.25 -23.95
CA TYR A 306 17.21 2.22 -22.97
C TYR A 306 18.09 0.98 -23.14
N ALA A 307 18.22 0.42 -24.35
CA ALA A 307 19.13 -0.73 -24.58
C ALA A 307 20.57 -0.41 -24.14
N LEU A 308 21.05 0.80 -24.45
CA LEU A 308 22.37 1.26 -24.08
C LEU A 308 22.53 1.44 -22.56
N SER A 309 21.50 1.91 -21.85
CA SER A 309 21.55 1.99 -20.38
C SER A 309 21.62 0.60 -19.75
N GLN A 310 20.85 -0.35 -20.27
CA GLN A 310 20.79 -1.71 -19.77
C GLN A 310 22.11 -2.47 -20.08
N PHE A 311 22.70 -2.29 -21.26
CA PHE A 311 24.05 -2.80 -21.53
C PHE A 311 25.13 -2.19 -20.64
N LYS A 312 25.05 -0.89 -20.33
CA LYS A 312 26.00 -0.28 -19.38
C LYS A 312 25.91 -0.88 -17.97
N LEU A 313 24.74 -1.39 -17.58
CA LEU A 313 24.50 -2.03 -16.30
C LEU A 313 24.88 -3.52 -16.29
N TYR A 314 24.55 -4.24 -17.36
CA TYR A 314 24.52 -5.71 -17.33
C TYR A 314 25.35 -6.39 -18.43
N ALA A 315 25.98 -5.64 -19.35
CA ALA A 315 26.86 -6.29 -20.34
C ALA A 315 28.14 -6.84 -19.68
N TYR A 316 28.56 -6.35 -18.54
CA TYR A 316 29.77 -6.82 -17.87
C TYR A 316 29.48 -7.31 -16.47
N ALA A 317 30.43 -8.02 -15.87
CA ALA A 317 30.33 -8.39 -14.47
C ALA A 317 30.15 -7.13 -13.62
N ILE A 318 29.18 -7.19 -12.71
CA ILE A 318 28.94 -6.15 -11.73
C ILE A 318 30.06 -6.25 -10.72
N VAL A 319 30.87 -5.20 -10.61
CA VAL A 319 31.98 -5.14 -9.67
C VAL A 319 31.65 -4.12 -8.59
N THR A 320 31.36 -4.61 -7.39
CA THR A 320 31.10 -3.77 -6.22
C THR A 320 32.34 -3.74 -5.35
N TYR A 321 32.73 -2.56 -4.88
CA TYR A 321 33.77 -2.43 -3.86
C TYR A 321 33.12 -2.00 -2.55
N VAL A 322 33.37 -2.70 -1.45
CA VAL A 322 32.96 -2.21 -0.13
C VAL A 322 34.21 -1.64 0.52
N VAL A 323 34.20 -0.32 0.72
CA VAL A 323 35.31 0.41 1.31
C VAL A 323 34.98 0.70 2.76
N THR A 324 35.75 0.12 3.67
CA THR A 324 35.70 0.47 5.09
C THR A 324 36.71 1.58 5.35
N ALA A 325 36.21 2.79 5.62
CA ALA A 325 37.01 3.95 5.95
C ALA A 325 37.32 4.03 7.46
N SER A 326 38.42 4.70 7.83
CA SER A 326 38.68 5.03 9.22
C SER A 326 37.65 6.02 9.73
N SER A 327 37.16 5.79 10.95
CA SER A 327 36.28 6.69 11.70
C SER A 327 36.73 8.15 11.76
N LYS A 328 38.05 8.39 11.65
CA LYS A 328 38.65 9.73 11.68
C LYS A 328 38.33 10.57 10.43
N LEU A 329 37.98 9.96 9.31
CA LEU A 329 37.64 10.69 8.08
C LEU A 329 36.36 11.53 8.19
N LEU A 330 35.46 11.16 9.10
CA LEU A 330 34.21 11.89 9.33
C LEU A 330 34.39 13.13 10.21
N SER A 331 35.47 13.18 11.00
CA SER A 331 35.76 14.28 11.93
C SER A 331 36.97 15.14 11.51
N GLU A 332 37.82 14.66 10.61
CA GLU A 332 38.96 15.40 10.08
C GLU A 332 38.60 16.16 8.80
N THR A 333 39.05 17.41 8.71
CA THR A 333 39.02 18.17 7.47
C THR A 333 39.94 17.51 6.44
N VAL A 334 39.41 17.15 5.27
CA VAL A 334 40.19 16.56 4.18
C VAL A 334 40.34 17.53 3.01
N GLY A 335 41.41 17.36 2.24
CA GLY A 335 41.70 18.17 1.05
C GLY A 335 41.76 19.66 1.36
N ASN A 336 40.86 20.45 0.75
CA ASN A 336 40.76 21.90 0.91
C ASN A 336 40.17 22.38 2.25
N GLY A 337 39.96 21.50 3.23
CA GLY A 337 39.55 21.87 4.57
C GLY A 337 38.07 21.61 4.90
N THR A 338 37.32 20.91 4.04
CA THR A 338 35.93 20.52 4.32
C THR A 338 35.80 19.02 4.56
N PRO A 339 35.04 18.58 5.60
CA PRO A 339 34.70 17.16 5.78
C PRO A 339 34.03 16.57 4.53
N LEU A 340 34.06 15.25 4.40
CA LEU A 340 33.26 14.57 3.38
C LEU A 340 31.77 14.67 3.71
N ALA A 341 30.96 14.84 2.68
CA ALA A 341 29.50 14.85 2.79
C ALA A 341 28.88 13.71 1.99
N ILE A 342 27.63 13.37 2.33
CA ILE A 342 26.82 12.43 1.57
C ILE A 342 26.76 12.84 0.09
N GLY A 343 26.94 11.89 -0.82
CA GLY A 343 26.97 12.12 -2.26
C GLY A 343 28.32 12.60 -2.82
N ASP A 344 29.30 13.00 -2.00
CA ASP A 344 30.63 13.41 -2.49
C ASP A 344 31.32 12.27 -3.25
N THR A 345 32.01 12.59 -4.35
CA THR A 345 32.83 11.64 -5.12
C THR A 345 34.30 11.90 -4.86
N ILE A 346 35.06 10.88 -4.45
CA ILE A 346 36.50 10.95 -4.14
C ILE A 346 37.29 9.88 -4.89
N ILE A 347 38.62 9.97 -4.84
CA ILE A 347 39.54 8.94 -5.37
C ILE A 347 40.05 8.07 -4.22
N ILE A 348 40.08 6.76 -4.40
CA ILE A 348 40.69 5.79 -3.49
C ILE A 348 41.80 5.05 -4.22
N GLN A 349 42.94 4.87 -3.54
CA GLN A 349 44.09 4.11 -4.05
C GLN A 349 44.48 2.98 -3.10
N ASP A 350 44.71 1.79 -3.66
CA ASP A 350 45.19 0.61 -2.93
C ASP A 350 46.18 -0.19 -3.79
N ASP A 351 47.43 -0.27 -3.34
CA ASP A 351 48.50 -0.98 -4.04
C ASP A 351 48.51 -2.50 -3.77
N ASN A 352 47.65 -3.01 -2.87
CA ASN A 352 47.60 -4.44 -2.56
C ASN A 352 46.84 -5.27 -3.59
N PHE A 353 46.19 -4.64 -4.57
CA PHE A 353 45.54 -5.34 -5.67
C PHE A 353 46.53 -5.63 -6.81
N PRO A 354 46.34 -6.73 -7.58
CA PRO A 354 47.20 -7.01 -8.73
C PRO A 354 47.16 -5.86 -9.75
N SER A 355 48.32 -5.21 -9.97
CA SER A 355 48.50 -3.98 -10.78
C SER A 355 48.08 -2.66 -10.11
N GLY A 356 47.80 -2.67 -8.81
CA GLY A 356 47.25 -1.53 -8.07
C GLY A 356 45.77 -1.29 -8.41
N LEU A 357 45.08 -0.59 -7.51
CA LEU A 357 43.67 -0.25 -7.64
C LEU A 357 43.51 1.26 -7.47
N ILE A 358 42.87 1.91 -8.44
CA ILE A 358 42.43 3.30 -8.36
C ILE A 358 40.92 3.30 -8.62
N LEU A 359 40.17 3.80 -7.64
CA LEU A 359 38.71 3.84 -7.68
C LEU A 359 38.22 5.27 -7.57
N SER A 360 37.24 5.62 -8.41
CA SER A 360 36.32 6.71 -8.09
C SER A 360 35.22 6.12 -7.21
N ALA A 361 35.02 6.69 -6.02
CA ALA A 361 34.08 6.18 -5.04
C ALA A 361 33.18 7.31 -4.54
N ARG A 362 31.89 7.03 -4.38
CA ARG A 362 30.90 8.02 -3.96
C ARG A 362 30.39 7.71 -2.56
N VAL A 363 30.32 8.70 -1.68
CA VAL A 363 29.77 8.51 -0.32
C VAL A 363 28.28 8.21 -0.42
N SER A 364 27.88 6.98 -0.11
CA SER A 364 26.49 6.52 -0.21
C SER A 364 25.77 6.52 1.13
N GLU A 365 26.52 6.29 2.21
CA GLU A 365 26.02 6.35 3.58
C GLU A 365 27.12 6.86 4.51
N MET A 366 26.70 7.52 5.60
CA MET A 366 27.58 7.86 6.72
C MET A 366 26.88 7.54 8.03
N GLN A 367 27.60 6.89 8.94
CA GLN A 367 27.19 6.60 10.31
C GLN A 367 28.16 7.31 11.26
N ILE A 368 27.62 8.17 12.12
CA ILE A 368 28.40 9.00 13.04
C ILE A 368 27.91 8.77 14.46
N SER A 369 28.83 8.38 15.34
CA SER A 369 28.63 8.46 16.79
C SER A 369 29.38 9.68 17.32
N PHE A 370 28.62 10.66 17.78
CA PHE A 370 29.12 11.84 18.46
C PHE A 370 29.69 11.51 19.85
N SER A 371 29.15 10.51 20.55
CA SER A 371 29.66 10.11 21.87
C SER A 371 30.87 9.18 21.80
N ASN A 372 31.02 8.41 20.71
CA ASN A 372 32.16 7.53 20.49
C ASN A 372 32.61 7.56 19.01
N PRO A 373 33.45 8.53 18.62
CA PRO A 373 33.90 8.68 17.25
C PRO A 373 34.58 7.45 16.66
N ALA A 374 35.10 6.53 17.48
CA ALA A 374 35.71 5.29 16.99
C ALA A 374 34.72 4.40 16.21
N ASN A 375 33.41 4.57 16.44
CA ASN A 375 32.33 3.85 15.78
C ASN A 375 31.89 4.44 14.43
N ASN A 376 32.47 5.57 14.01
CA ASN A 376 32.10 6.23 12.76
C ASN A 376 32.42 5.33 11.54
N VAL A 377 31.48 5.22 10.61
CA VAL A 377 31.60 4.43 9.37
C VAL A 377 31.20 5.27 8.17
N ILE A 378 31.95 5.17 7.08
CA ILE A 378 31.56 5.69 5.76
C ILE A 378 31.42 4.50 4.82
N THR A 379 30.28 4.43 4.14
CA THR A 379 30.06 3.49 3.03
C THR A 379 30.19 4.24 1.72
N PHE A 380 30.98 3.68 0.81
CA PHE A 380 31.10 4.20 -0.54
C PHE A 380 30.39 3.27 -1.53
N SER A 381 29.65 3.84 -2.48
CA SER A 381 29.04 3.15 -3.63
C SER A 381 29.52 3.77 -4.95
N ASN A 382 29.06 3.21 -6.08
CA ASN A 382 29.32 3.72 -7.43
C ASN A 382 30.79 3.75 -7.87
N PHE A 383 31.43 2.58 -7.84
CA PHE A 383 32.65 2.32 -8.58
C PHE A 383 32.24 2.11 -10.03
N THR A 384 32.70 2.94 -10.97
CA THR A 384 32.29 2.76 -12.37
C THR A 384 32.67 1.33 -12.84
N LYS A 385 31.75 0.54 -13.40
CA LYS A 385 30.43 0.86 -13.97
C LYS A 385 29.23 0.23 -13.22
N LEU A 386 28.56 1.11 -12.46
CA LEU A 386 27.11 1.31 -12.29
C LEU A 386 26.26 0.15 -11.71
N GLN A 387 25.92 0.30 -10.43
CA GLN A 387 24.59 -0.04 -9.93
C GLN A 387 24.10 1.10 -9.05
N SER A 388 22.90 1.60 -9.36
CA SER A 388 22.03 2.16 -8.34
C SER A 388 21.51 0.97 -7.54
N GLN A 389 22.22 0.63 -6.46
CA GLN A 389 21.67 -0.26 -5.46
C GLN A 389 20.87 0.60 -4.48
N VAL A 390 19.55 0.42 -4.47
CA VAL A 390 18.81 0.59 -3.22
C VAL A 390 19.39 -0.47 -2.29
N SER A 391 19.88 -0.08 -1.11
CA SER A 391 20.48 -1.01 -0.15
C SER A 391 19.46 -2.11 0.19
N ASP A 392 19.84 -3.39 0.02
CA ASP A 392 19.00 -4.53 0.41
C ASP A 392 18.65 -4.49 1.92
N ASP A 393 19.56 -3.95 2.74
CA ASP A 393 19.34 -3.76 4.19
C ASP A 393 18.28 -2.68 4.46
N LEU A 394 18.23 -1.66 3.60
CA LEU A 394 17.27 -0.57 3.72
C LEU A 394 15.89 -0.92 3.13
N ILE A 395 15.82 -1.74 2.08
CA ILE A 395 14.57 -2.38 1.66
C ILE A 395 14.07 -3.32 2.76
N SER A 396 14.95 -4.09 3.41
CA SER A 396 14.55 -4.94 4.53
C SER A 396 14.12 -4.16 5.77
N GLN A 397 14.78 -3.05 6.12
CA GLN A 397 14.38 -2.21 7.24
C GLN A 397 13.14 -1.35 6.93
N MET A 398 13.01 -0.81 5.72
CA MET A 398 11.81 -0.12 5.25
C MET A 398 10.63 -1.09 5.14
N ASN A 399 10.83 -2.29 4.60
CA ASN A 399 9.82 -3.34 4.64
C ASN A 399 9.55 -3.79 6.08
N ALA A 400 10.52 -3.83 6.99
CA ALA A 400 10.28 -4.18 8.39
C ALA A 400 9.50 -3.09 9.15
N LEU A 401 9.73 -1.81 8.86
CA LEU A 401 8.99 -0.69 9.43
C LEU A 401 7.58 -0.59 8.84
N VAL A 402 7.44 -0.79 7.52
CA VAL A 402 6.14 -0.90 6.83
C VAL A 402 5.39 -2.14 7.32
N ASP A 403 6.04 -3.29 7.45
CA ASP A 403 5.46 -4.54 7.95
C ASP A 403 5.10 -4.44 9.45
N ALA A 404 5.87 -3.71 10.27
CA ALA A 404 5.54 -3.45 11.66
C ALA A 404 4.40 -2.43 11.85
N ALA A 405 4.24 -1.49 10.91
CA ALA A 405 3.18 -0.47 10.92
C ALA A 405 1.91 -0.88 10.16
N THR A 406 1.98 -1.90 9.30
CA THR A 406 0.86 -2.38 8.50
C THR A 406 -0.21 -3.00 9.41
N PRO A 407 -1.42 -2.43 9.48
CA PRO A 407 -2.48 -2.92 10.36
C PRO A 407 -3.02 -4.28 9.86
N TYR A 408 -3.46 -5.11 10.79
CA TYR A 408 -4.17 -6.35 10.44
C TYR A 408 -5.60 -6.04 10.02
N ARG A 409 -6.03 -6.63 8.91
CA ARG A 409 -7.38 -6.61 8.38
C ARG A 409 -8.09 -7.88 8.84
N CYS A 410 -9.14 -7.71 9.65
CA CYS A 410 -9.97 -8.80 10.15
C CYS A 410 -11.23 -8.93 9.27
N GLU A 411 -11.47 -10.10 8.72
CA GLU A 411 -12.67 -10.45 7.96
C GLU A 411 -13.41 -11.61 8.63
N VAL A 412 -14.73 -11.64 8.44
CA VAL A 412 -15.56 -12.77 8.84
C VAL A 412 -16.24 -13.35 7.60
N TRP A 413 -16.03 -14.64 7.36
CA TRP A 413 -16.68 -15.37 6.28
C TRP A 413 -17.78 -16.27 6.85
N THR A 414 -18.79 -16.58 6.03
CA THR A 414 -19.96 -17.34 6.47
C THR A 414 -20.24 -18.48 5.51
N THR A 415 -20.57 -19.67 6.02
CA THR A 415 -20.86 -20.83 5.17
C THR A 415 -22.28 -20.83 4.58
N ASN A 416 -23.28 -20.33 5.32
CA ASN A 416 -24.69 -20.36 4.91
C ASN A 416 -25.38 -18.99 4.99
N GLY A 417 -24.61 -17.89 4.91
CA GLY A 417 -25.13 -16.52 5.02
C GLY A 417 -25.51 -16.13 6.45
N THR A 418 -26.22 -15.00 6.60
CA THR A 418 -26.50 -14.36 7.90
C THR A 418 -28.00 -14.17 8.20
N SER A 419 -28.88 -14.67 7.33
CA SER A 419 -30.33 -14.51 7.45
C SER A 419 -31.03 -15.86 7.43
N PHE A 420 -31.87 -16.10 8.44
CA PHE A 420 -32.63 -17.33 8.63
C PHE A 420 -34.13 -17.06 8.63
N LYS A 421 -34.91 -18.14 8.56
CA LYS A 421 -36.36 -18.09 8.69
C LYS A 421 -36.84 -19.12 9.70
N ASN A 422 -37.77 -18.68 10.55
CA ASN A 422 -38.47 -19.53 11.51
C ASN A 422 -37.52 -20.41 12.35
N GLY A 423 -36.42 -19.83 12.85
CA GLY A 423 -35.48 -20.51 13.75
C GLY A 423 -34.78 -21.73 13.15
N THR A 424 -34.81 -21.88 11.82
CA THR A 424 -34.29 -23.08 11.13
C THR A 424 -33.00 -22.76 10.38
N GLY A 425 -32.00 -23.64 10.56
CA GLY A 425 -30.70 -23.56 9.89
C GLY A 425 -29.56 -23.16 10.82
N SER A 426 -28.35 -23.19 10.28
CA SER A 426 -27.14 -22.73 10.97
C SER A 426 -26.12 -22.22 9.96
N THR A 427 -25.22 -21.38 10.43
CA THR A 427 -24.05 -20.91 9.66
C THR A 427 -22.80 -21.07 10.53
N GLU A 428 -21.68 -21.31 9.90
CA GLU A 428 -20.37 -21.22 10.54
C GLU A 428 -19.75 -19.88 10.15
N LEU A 429 -19.38 -19.10 11.17
CA LEU A 429 -18.59 -17.88 11.03
C LEU A 429 -17.12 -18.25 11.14
N GLN A 430 -16.32 -17.83 10.16
CA GLN A 430 -14.89 -18.12 10.06
C GLN A 430 -14.12 -16.81 10.20
N ALA A 431 -13.17 -16.78 11.13
CA ALA A 431 -12.31 -15.62 11.35
C ALA A 431 -11.08 -15.69 10.44
N HIS A 432 -10.99 -14.75 9.51
CA HIS A 432 -9.87 -14.63 8.57
C HIS A 432 -9.11 -13.34 8.85
N VAL A 433 -7.79 -13.45 9.06
CA VAL A 433 -6.93 -12.30 9.35
C VAL A 433 -5.88 -12.18 8.27
N PHE A 434 -5.73 -10.98 7.74
CA PHE A 434 -4.76 -10.62 6.71
C PHE A 434 -3.91 -9.45 7.20
N LYS A 435 -2.72 -9.30 6.64
CA LYS A 435 -1.87 -8.14 6.93
C LYS A 435 -2.02 -7.11 5.81
N GLY A 436 -2.45 -5.89 6.14
CA GLY A 436 -2.60 -4.82 5.14
C GLY A 436 -3.55 -5.18 4.01
N SER A 437 -3.05 -5.21 2.77
CA SER A 437 -3.76 -5.61 1.55
C SER A 437 -3.44 -7.03 1.08
N ASP A 438 -2.70 -7.83 1.86
CA ASP A 438 -2.34 -9.19 1.45
C ASP A 438 -3.55 -10.11 1.33
N VAL A 439 -3.35 -11.15 0.51
CA VAL A 439 -4.31 -12.23 0.22
C VAL A 439 -3.96 -13.54 0.93
N THR A 440 -2.79 -13.62 1.59
CA THR A 440 -2.41 -14.77 2.41
C THR A 440 -2.81 -14.52 3.86
N GLU A 441 -3.44 -15.51 4.47
CA GLU A 441 -3.89 -15.42 5.86
C GLU A 441 -2.72 -15.54 6.84
N VAL A 442 -2.88 -14.84 7.96
CA VAL A 442 -1.97 -14.88 9.11
C VAL A 442 -2.70 -15.38 10.34
N THR A 443 -2.01 -16.12 11.20
CA THR A 443 -2.61 -16.70 12.40
C THR A 443 -2.36 -15.78 13.61
N PRO A 444 -3.41 -15.25 14.27
CA PRO A 444 -3.27 -14.51 15.52
C PRO A 444 -2.93 -15.43 16.70
N ASP A 445 -2.39 -14.85 17.78
CA ASP A 445 -2.10 -15.58 19.03
C ASP A 445 -3.39 -16.08 19.69
N THR A 446 -4.45 -15.27 19.65
CA THR A 446 -5.77 -15.62 20.17
C THR A 446 -6.88 -15.02 19.33
N ILE A 447 -8.01 -15.72 19.25
CA ILE A 447 -9.30 -15.22 18.76
C ILE A 447 -10.29 -15.23 19.91
N GLN A 448 -11.15 -14.21 19.98
CA GLN A 448 -12.27 -14.14 20.92
C GLN A 448 -13.50 -13.58 20.21
N TRP A 449 -14.52 -14.42 20.01
CA TRP A 449 -15.82 -14.01 19.49
C TRP A 449 -16.61 -13.25 20.55
N ILE A 450 -17.37 -12.26 20.09
CA ILE A 450 -18.18 -11.34 20.87
C ILE A 450 -19.56 -11.29 20.23
N ALA A 451 -20.60 -11.62 21.01
CA ALA A 451 -22.00 -11.49 20.61
C ALA A 451 -22.66 -10.38 21.45
N ASP A 452 -23.26 -9.41 20.78
CA ASP A 452 -23.98 -8.29 21.38
C ASP A 452 -23.15 -7.58 22.48
N GLY A 453 -21.86 -7.37 22.19
CA GLY A 453 -20.89 -6.72 23.07
C GLY A 453 -20.34 -7.62 24.21
N THR A 454 -20.75 -8.89 24.28
CA THR A 454 -20.33 -9.83 25.33
C THR A 454 -19.47 -10.96 24.76
N PRO A 455 -18.30 -11.27 25.34
CA PRO A 455 -17.47 -12.39 24.89
C PRO A 455 -18.19 -13.74 24.99
N ILE A 456 -18.09 -14.55 23.94
CA ILE A 456 -18.62 -15.92 23.92
C ILE A 456 -17.66 -16.82 24.70
N SER A 457 -18.21 -17.69 25.54
CA SER A 457 -17.38 -18.60 26.33
C SER A 457 -16.61 -19.60 25.47
N SER A 458 -15.41 -19.98 25.91
CA SER A 458 -14.55 -20.94 25.20
C SER A 458 -15.23 -22.30 24.95
N GLY A 459 -16.09 -22.74 25.88
CA GLY A 459 -16.86 -23.99 25.74
C GLY A 459 -17.88 -23.97 24.60
N ASN A 460 -18.26 -22.79 24.11
CA ASN A 460 -19.15 -22.60 22.97
C ASN A 460 -18.39 -22.25 21.68
N GLY A 461 -17.09 -22.54 21.62
CA GLY A 461 -16.25 -22.18 20.46
C GLY A 461 -15.83 -20.70 20.43
N GLY A 462 -16.06 -19.94 21.50
CA GLY A 462 -15.74 -18.51 21.56
C GLY A 462 -14.28 -18.15 21.30
N ASN A 463 -13.35 -19.10 21.42
CA ASN A 463 -11.91 -18.91 21.16
C ASN A 463 -11.39 -19.73 19.97
N SER A 464 -12.31 -20.28 19.17
CA SER A 464 -12.01 -21.03 17.96
C SER A 464 -12.00 -20.10 16.75
N PRO A 465 -11.18 -20.36 15.72
CA PRO A 465 -11.26 -19.62 14.44
C PRO A 465 -12.64 -19.77 13.77
N ASN A 466 -13.37 -20.84 14.09
CA ASN A 466 -14.71 -21.09 13.59
C ASN A 466 -15.73 -21.07 14.74
N LEU A 467 -16.83 -20.35 14.54
CA LEU A 467 -17.98 -20.28 15.46
C LEU A 467 -19.26 -20.72 14.74
N THR A 468 -19.91 -21.76 15.27
CA THR A 468 -21.24 -22.18 14.78
C THR A 468 -22.33 -21.33 15.42
N VAL A 469 -23.20 -20.76 14.59
CA VAL A 469 -24.38 -20.00 15.02
C VAL A 469 -25.64 -20.71 14.54
N ASN A 470 -26.52 -21.08 15.46
CA ASN A 470 -27.80 -21.71 15.12
C ASN A 470 -28.92 -20.67 15.04
N ALA A 471 -29.78 -20.79 14.04
CA ALA A 471 -30.92 -19.88 13.86
C ALA A 471 -31.84 -19.86 15.09
N SER A 472 -31.99 -20.99 15.77
CA SER A 472 -32.79 -21.12 17.00
C SER A 472 -32.27 -20.31 18.19
N GLU A 473 -31.02 -19.83 18.13
CA GLU A 473 -30.36 -19.06 19.19
C GLU A 473 -30.42 -17.54 18.91
N ILE A 474 -30.92 -17.14 17.74
CA ILE A 474 -31.03 -15.73 17.32
C ILE A 474 -32.42 -15.21 17.66
N PHE A 475 -32.51 -14.24 18.58
CA PHE A 475 -33.77 -13.57 18.90
C PHE A 475 -33.99 -12.34 18.01
N GLN A 476 -34.61 -12.55 16.84
CA GLN A 476 -34.81 -11.57 15.76
C GLN A 476 -33.51 -11.07 15.13
N LYS A 477 -32.58 -10.56 15.93
CA LYS A 477 -31.29 -10.01 15.51
C LYS A 477 -30.23 -10.28 16.57
N SER A 478 -29.01 -10.62 16.16
CA SER A 478 -27.81 -10.57 17.01
C SER A 478 -26.65 -9.98 16.21
N VAL A 479 -25.76 -9.24 16.87
CA VAL A 479 -24.56 -8.66 16.25
C VAL A 479 -23.33 -9.41 16.77
N ILE A 480 -22.55 -9.97 15.85
CA ILE A 480 -21.39 -10.79 16.16
C ILE A 480 -20.14 -10.20 15.51
N SER A 481 -19.05 -10.14 16.27
CA SER A 481 -17.70 -9.79 15.81
C SER A 481 -16.67 -10.65 16.53
N TYR A 482 -15.41 -10.59 16.12
CA TYR A 482 -14.30 -11.19 16.89
C TYR A 482 -13.16 -10.21 17.10
N GLN A 483 -12.36 -10.50 18.12
CA GLN A 483 -11.09 -9.84 18.40
C GLN A 483 -9.95 -10.81 18.13
N ALA A 484 -8.97 -10.39 17.33
CA ALA A 484 -7.70 -11.07 17.11
C ALA A 484 -6.58 -10.36 17.87
N THR A 485 -5.74 -11.12 18.57
CA THR A 485 -4.61 -10.59 19.35
C THR A 485 -3.29 -10.99 18.73
N PHE A 486 -2.37 -10.03 18.60
CA PHE A 486 -0.97 -10.24 18.25
C PHE A 486 -0.10 -9.55 19.30
N GLY A 487 0.60 -10.32 20.12
CA GLY A 487 1.36 -9.84 21.27
C GLY A 487 0.46 -9.07 22.25
N THR A 488 0.68 -7.76 22.37
CA THR A 488 -0.07 -6.86 23.25
C THR A 488 -1.18 -6.07 22.54
N ARG A 489 -1.34 -6.24 21.22
CA ARG A 489 -2.28 -5.48 20.39
C ARG A 489 -3.49 -6.32 20.00
N THR A 490 -4.66 -5.70 19.95
CA THR A 490 -5.92 -6.34 19.60
C THR A 490 -6.58 -5.63 18.42
N TYR A 491 -7.10 -6.41 17.47
CA TYR A 491 -7.78 -5.94 16.27
C TYR A 491 -9.18 -6.53 16.20
N ASN A 492 -10.19 -5.70 15.98
CA ASN A 492 -11.58 -6.14 15.93
C ASN A 492 -12.04 -6.33 14.49
N SER A 493 -12.81 -7.38 14.22
CA SER A 493 -13.51 -7.54 12.95
C SER A 493 -14.64 -6.52 12.81
N PRO A 494 -15.11 -6.27 11.57
CA PRO A 494 -16.42 -5.67 11.36
C PRO A 494 -17.52 -6.46 12.05
N ASP A 495 -18.60 -5.76 12.38
CA ASP A 495 -19.82 -6.35 12.92
C ASP A 495 -20.60 -7.09 11.83
N ILE A 496 -20.94 -8.35 12.09
CA ILE A 496 -21.92 -9.11 11.31
C ILE A 496 -23.26 -9.08 12.01
N THR A 497 -24.30 -8.72 11.28
CA THR A 497 -25.68 -8.83 11.76
C THR A 497 -26.27 -10.17 11.32
N MET A 498 -26.65 -10.97 12.31
CA MET A 498 -27.42 -12.20 12.15
C MET A 498 -28.90 -11.87 12.33
N LEU A 499 -29.75 -12.35 11.41
CA LEU A 499 -31.19 -12.08 11.41
C LEU A 499 -32.00 -13.37 11.32
N ASP A 500 -33.05 -13.52 12.11
CA ASP A 500 -34.06 -14.56 11.93
C ASP A 500 -35.44 -13.91 11.79
N VAL A 501 -36.14 -14.25 10.69
CA VAL A 501 -37.43 -13.63 10.34
C VAL A 501 -38.54 -14.69 10.39
N SER A 502 -39.68 -14.33 10.99
CA SER A 502 -40.88 -15.16 10.97
C SER A 502 -41.87 -14.68 9.89
N ASP A 503 -42.42 -15.61 9.11
CA ASP A 503 -43.32 -15.34 7.98
C ASP A 503 -44.80 -15.15 8.36
N GLY A 504 -45.17 -15.37 9.63
CA GLY A 504 -46.54 -15.17 10.11
C GLY A 504 -47.56 -16.12 9.46
N THR A 505 -48.87 -15.85 9.60
CA THR A 505 -49.95 -16.69 9.06
C THR A 505 -50.55 -16.07 7.78
N SER A 506 -50.72 -16.88 6.72
CA SER A 506 -51.28 -16.44 5.42
C SER A 506 -52.73 -15.92 5.54
N PRO A 507 -53.12 -14.89 4.75
CA PRO A 507 -54.50 -14.39 4.74
C PRO A 507 -55.47 -15.36 4.01
N ILE A 508 -56.76 -15.30 4.36
CA ILE A 508 -57.84 -16.03 3.69
C ILE A 508 -58.31 -15.23 2.46
N ASN A 509 -58.41 -15.89 1.30
CA ASN A 509 -58.86 -15.31 0.03
C ASN A 509 -60.25 -15.83 -0.36
N LEU A 510 -61.21 -14.94 -0.68
CA LEU A 510 -62.54 -15.30 -1.16
C LEU A 510 -62.63 -15.17 -2.69
N VAL A 511 -63.01 -16.25 -3.36
CA VAL A 511 -63.23 -16.31 -4.81
C VAL A 511 -64.69 -16.66 -5.10
N ILE A 512 -65.33 -15.93 -6.02
CA ILE A 512 -66.68 -16.26 -6.52
C ILE A 512 -66.54 -16.93 -7.88
N GLU A 513 -66.90 -18.20 -7.97
CA GLU A 513 -66.90 -18.97 -9.21
C GLU A 513 -68.29 -19.04 -9.82
N SER A 514 -68.38 -19.01 -11.15
CA SER A 514 -69.66 -19.12 -11.88
C SER A 514 -69.69 -20.40 -12.69
N SER A 515 -70.73 -21.23 -12.51
CA SER A 515 -70.86 -22.51 -13.21
C SER A 515 -70.98 -22.39 -14.74
N ASN A 516 -71.55 -21.27 -15.23
CA ASN A 516 -71.73 -21.00 -16.66
C ASN A 516 -71.12 -19.66 -17.11
N GLY A 517 -70.09 -19.17 -16.40
CA GLY A 517 -69.39 -17.93 -16.72
C GLY A 517 -70.17 -16.65 -16.36
N TYR A 518 -69.63 -15.48 -16.72
CA TYR A 518 -70.17 -14.17 -16.29
C TYR A 518 -70.81 -13.34 -17.42
N GLN A 519 -70.87 -13.89 -18.63
CA GLN A 519 -71.45 -13.22 -19.80
C GLN A 519 -72.49 -14.13 -20.46
N PHE A 520 -73.71 -13.60 -20.63
CA PHE A 520 -74.83 -14.34 -21.18
C PHE A 520 -75.35 -13.64 -22.44
N LYS A 521 -75.91 -14.41 -23.39
CA LYS A 521 -76.46 -13.89 -24.66
C LYS A 521 -77.91 -14.35 -24.84
N ASN A 522 -78.68 -13.61 -25.64
CA ASN A 522 -80.06 -13.93 -26.03
C ASN A 522 -81.05 -14.10 -24.85
N ASN A 523 -80.82 -13.43 -23.71
CA ASN A 523 -81.64 -13.54 -22.51
C ASN A 523 -81.81 -15.00 -22.01
N ILE A 524 -80.76 -15.82 -22.13
CA ILE A 524 -80.69 -17.14 -21.51
C ILE A 524 -79.64 -17.06 -20.40
N ILE A 525 -80.09 -16.75 -19.19
CA ILE A 525 -79.24 -16.64 -17.99
C ILE A 525 -79.62 -17.77 -17.04
N ASN A 526 -78.65 -18.64 -16.79
CA ASN A 526 -78.72 -19.69 -15.77
C ASN A 526 -77.29 -19.99 -15.34
N THR A 527 -76.86 -19.45 -14.21
CA THR A 527 -75.57 -19.80 -13.60
C THR A 527 -75.70 -19.94 -12.09
N VAL A 528 -74.82 -20.71 -11.48
CA VAL A 528 -74.68 -20.78 -10.03
C VAL A 528 -73.39 -20.06 -9.68
N LEU A 529 -73.49 -19.02 -8.84
CA LEU A 529 -72.33 -18.39 -8.23
C LEU A 529 -72.03 -19.10 -6.92
N THR A 530 -70.78 -19.53 -6.72
CA THR A 530 -70.30 -20.23 -5.52
C THR A 530 -69.13 -19.46 -4.93
N ALA A 531 -69.23 -19.06 -3.66
CA ALA A 531 -68.12 -18.47 -2.93
C ALA A 531 -67.21 -19.57 -2.36
N ARG A 532 -65.90 -19.46 -2.56
CA ARG A 532 -64.88 -20.38 -2.05
C ARG A 532 -63.81 -19.61 -1.28
N LEU A 533 -63.43 -20.12 -0.12
CA LEU A 533 -62.38 -19.54 0.72
C LEU A 533 -61.11 -20.37 0.60
N TYR A 534 -59.99 -19.72 0.34
CA TYR A 534 -58.69 -20.36 0.21
C TYR A 534 -57.69 -19.79 1.20
N GLN A 535 -56.93 -20.67 1.86
CA GLN A 535 -55.73 -20.33 2.63
C GLN A 535 -54.63 -21.32 2.22
N ASP A 536 -53.44 -20.82 1.92
CA ASP A 536 -52.32 -21.63 1.42
C ASP A 536 -52.69 -22.53 0.22
N ASN A 537 -53.49 -21.98 -0.70
CA ASN A 537 -54.03 -22.65 -1.90
C ASN A 537 -54.95 -23.86 -1.65
N ASN A 538 -55.39 -24.10 -0.41
CA ASN A 538 -56.37 -25.12 -0.07
C ASN A 538 -57.72 -24.48 0.23
N GLU A 539 -58.82 -25.07 -0.27
CA GLU A 539 -60.16 -24.59 0.07
C GLU A 539 -60.49 -24.96 1.53
N ILE A 540 -60.69 -23.94 2.37
CA ILE A 540 -60.81 -24.13 3.83
C ILE A 540 -62.23 -24.42 4.31
N ASP A 541 -63.25 -24.18 3.48
CA ASP A 541 -64.65 -24.43 3.85
C ASP A 541 -65.39 -25.12 2.70
N THR A 542 -64.91 -26.29 2.31
CA THR A 542 -65.41 -27.02 1.12
C THR A 542 -66.92 -27.30 1.18
N ASP A 543 -67.44 -27.61 2.36
CA ASP A 543 -68.86 -27.95 2.57
C ASP A 543 -69.75 -26.72 2.84
N GLY A 544 -69.17 -25.55 3.12
CA GLY A 544 -69.93 -24.32 3.41
C GLY A 544 -70.54 -24.29 4.80
N THR A 545 -69.93 -24.98 5.76
CA THR A 545 -70.42 -25.15 7.13
C THR A 545 -69.65 -24.32 8.15
N GLU A 546 -68.45 -23.84 7.82
CA GLU A 546 -67.61 -23.08 8.76
C GLU A 546 -67.84 -21.57 8.69
N PHE A 547 -68.39 -21.07 7.58
CA PHE A 547 -68.65 -19.65 7.35
C PHE A 547 -70.10 -19.39 6.92
N VAL A 548 -70.60 -18.20 7.27
CA VAL A 548 -71.86 -17.66 6.74
C VAL A 548 -71.56 -16.77 5.54
N TYR A 549 -72.17 -17.08 4.39
CA TYR A 549 -71.95 -16.40 3.11
C TYR A 549 -73.12 -15.50 2.73
N VAL A 550 -72.98 -14.19 2.89
CA VAL A 550 -74.03 -13.22 2.61
C VAL A 550 -73.80 -12.57 1.26
N TRP A 551 -74.79 -12.66 0.37
CA TRP A 551 -74.72 -12.12 -0.98
C TRP A 551 -75.42 -10.78 -1.11
N THR A 552 -74.82 -9.89 -1.89
CA THR A 552 -75.42 -8.60 -2.25
C THR A 552 -75.32 -8.37 -3.74
N LYS A 553 -76.28 -7.61 -4.26
CA LYS A 553 -76.42 -7.25 -5.67
C LYS A 553 -76.50 -5.74 -5.82
N ILE A 554 -75.78 -5.25 -6.82
CA ILE A 554 -75.82 -3.87 -7.30
C ILE A 554 -76.27 -3.89 -8.76
N ASN A 555 -77.30 -3.12 -9.10
CA ASN A 555 -77.86 -3.04 -10.45
C ASN A 555 -76.93 -2.33 -11.44
N ALA A 556 -77.24 -2.39 -12.74
CA ALA A 556 -76.44 -1.78 -13.82
C ALA A 556 -76.15 -0.28 -13.63
N ASP A 557 -77.04 0.43 -12.94
CA ASP A 557 -76.95 1.87 -12.64
C ASP A 557 -76.13 2.18 -11.37
N GLY A 558 -75.64 1.15 -10.68
CA GLY A 558 -74.90 1.29 -9.42
C GLY A 558 -75.79 1.35 -8.18
N ALA A 559 -77.11 1.25 -8.31
CA ALA A 559 -78.01 1.23 -7.16
C ALA A 559 -78.05 -0.16 -6.51
N VAL A 560 -78.03 -0.20 -5.17
CA VAL A 560 -78.17 -1.43 -4.38
C VAL A 560 -79.56 -2.02 -4.57
N ASP A 561 -79.65 -3.31 -4.91
CA ASP A 561 -80.93 -4.01 -5.03
C ASP A 561 -81.41 -4.48 -3.64
N THR A 562 -82.08 -3.59 -2.92
CA THR A 562 -82.49 -3.84 -1.53
C THR A 562 -83.49 -5.00 -1.39
N THR A 563 -84.31 -5.25 -2.41
CA THR A 563 -85.26 -6.37 -2.40
C THR A 563 -84.54 -7.69 -2.63
N TRP A 564 -83.64 -7.75 -3.61
CA TRP A 564 -82.85 -8.96 -3.87
C TRP A 564 -81.91 -9.26 -2.68
N ASN A 565 -81.27 -8.25 -2.10
CA ASN A 565 -80.36 -8.43 -0.96
C ASN A 565 -81.07 -8.94 0.29
N LEU A 566 -82.29 -8.47 0.56
CA LEU A 566 -83.09 -8.95 1.69
C LEU A 566 -83.47 -10.43 1.51
N GLN A 567 -83.74 -10.86 0.27
CA GLN A 567 -84.06 -12.27 -0.03
C GLN A 567 -82.86 -13.21 0.14
N HIS A 568 -81.64 -12.72 -0.04
CA HIS A 568 -80.40 -13.51 0.06
C HIS A 568 -79.63 -13.29 1.37
N GLN A 569 -80.25 -12.64 2.36
CA GLN A 569 -79.65 -12.38 3.66
C GLN A 569 -79.49 -13.63 4.54
N ALA A 570 -80.28 -14.68 4.28
CA ALA A 570 -80.25 -15.92 5.07
C ALA A 570 -78.93 -16.70 4.97
N GLY A 571 -78.06 -16.31 4.04
CA GLY A 571 -76.73 -16.87 3.87
C GLY A 571 -76.73 -18.21 3.14
N SER A 572 -75.93 -18.32 2.08
CA SER A 572 -75.73 -19.58 1.36
C SER A 572 -74.40 -19.53 0.62
N LYS A 573 -73.62 -20.61 0.66
CA LYS A 573 -72.34 -20.68 -0.06
C LYS A 573 -72.52 -20.49 -1.58
N SER A 574 -73.69 -20.87 -2.12
CA SER A 574 -74.00 -20.70 -3.54
C SER A 574 -75.39 -20.09 -3.78
N ILE A 575 -75.53 -19.36 -4.88
CA ILE A 575 -76.78 -18.75 -5.34
C ILE A 575 -76.99 -18.98 -6.84
N THR A 576 -78.23 -19.19 -7.27
CA THR A 576 -78.58 -19.32 -8.69
C THR A 576 -79.01 -17.97 -9.25
N ILE A 577 -78.38 -17.55 -10.35
CA ILE A 577 -78.71 -16.33 -11.08
C ILE A 577 -79.44 -16.68 -12.37
N THR A 578 -80.63 -16.10 -12.54
CA THR A 578 -81.49 -16.33 -13.70
C THR A 578 -81.86 -15.02 -14.40
N ASN A 579 -82.68 -15.10 -15.45
CA ASN A 579 -83.19 -13.93 -16.16
C ASN A 579 -83.98 -12.95 -15.28
N SER A 580 -84.56 -13.39 -14.16
CA SER A 580 -85.23 -12.47 -13.22
C SER A 580 -84.23 -11.62 -12.44
N ASP A 581 -83.02 -12.14 -12.22
CA ASP A 581 -82.00 -11.52 -11.38
C ASP A 581 -81.12 -10.55 -12.17
N LEU A 582 -81.02 -10.73 -13.49
CA LEU A 582 -80.11 -9.97 -14.35
C LEU A 582 -80.79 -9.59 -15.67
N GLN A 583 -81.08 -8.30 -15.87
CA GLN A 583 -81.69 -7.80 -17.13
C GLN A 583 -80.66 -7.30 -18.16
N GLN A 584 -79.58 -6.67 -17.73
CA GLN A 584 -78.49 -6.19 -18.60
C GLN A 584 -77.12 -6.44 -17.97
N ARG A 585 -76.88 -5.82 -16.82
CA ARG A 585 -75.66 -5.96 -16.01
C ARG A 585 -76.03 -5.85 -14.52
N ALA A 586 -75.33 -6.58 -13.67
CA ALA A 586 -75.33 -6.41 -12.22
C ALA A 586 -73.98 -6.85 -11.67
N THR A 587 -73.63 -6.38 -10.48
CA THR A 587 -72.49 -6.88 -9.71
C THR A 587 -73.04 -7.69 -8.54
N PHE A 588 -72.48 -8.88 -8.32
CA PHE A 588 -72.80 -9.73 -7.18
C PHE A 588 -71.56 -9.86 -6.31
N ASP A 589 -71.68 -9.51 -5.04
CA ASP A 589 -70.62 -9.59 -4.04
C ASP A 589 -71.03 -10.57 -2.93
N CYS A 590 -70.04 -11.21 -2.32
CA CYS A 590 -70.24 -12.13 -1.20
C CYS A 590 -69.29 -11.77 -0.04
N VAL A 591 -69.83 -11.74 1.18
CA VAL A 591 -69.05 -11.63 2.41
C VAL A 591 -69.16 -12.94 3.16
N ALA A 592 -68.03 -13.54 3.50
CA ALA A 592 -67.95 -14.72 4.35
C ALA A 592 -67.51 -14.32 5.77
N THR A 593 -68.28 -14.72 6.78
CA THR A 593 -67.96 -14.47 8.20
C THR A 593 -67.85 -15.80 8.93
N SER A 594 -66.79 -15.99 9.70
CA SER A 594 -66.58 -17.24 10.46
C SER A 594 -67.68 -17.43 11.51
N LEU A 595 -68.08 -18.67 11.74
CA LEU A 595 -69.03 -19.06 12.79
C LEU A 595 -68.37 -19.21 14.18
N PHE A 596 -67.05 -19.04 14.29
CA PHE A 596 -66.28 -19.22 15.52
C PHE A 596 -65.51 -17.96 15.95
#